data_AF-A0A917LYR7-F1
#
_entry.id   AF-A0A917LYR7-F1
#
_cell.length_a   1.000
_cell.length_b   1.000
_cell.length_c   1.000
_cell.angle_alpha   90.00
_cell.angle_beta   90.00
_cell.angle_gamma   90.00
#
_symmetry.space_group_name_H-M   'P 1'
#
loop_
_entity.id
_entity.type
_entity.pdbx_description
1 polymer ?
#
loop_
_entity_poly.entity_id
_entity_poly.type
_entity_poly.pdbx_seq_one_letter_code
_entity_poly.pdbx_strand_id
1 'polypeptide(L)'
;MGFSIFIRLWIASVFGKVKISEKYKHLDYIVENNYVLRIENGWTEVNGFPFATYSDWYTITNYGKKAMWGKSELLHTKIISWCAVFISLLALGFSIYTHLTK
;
A
#
# COMPACT_ATOMS: atom_id res chain seq x y z
N MET A 1 -5.72 7.74 8.23
CA MET A 1 -5.55 7.23 6.85
C MET A 1 -6.15 5.84 6.84
N GLY A 2 -6.95 5.46 5.85
CA GLY A 2 -7.52 4.12 5.81
C GLY A 2 -6.43 3.04 5.75
N PHE A 3 -6.67 1.86 6.36
CA PHE A 3 -5.72 0.74 6.36
C PHE A 3 -5.36 0.28 4.95
N SER A 4 -6.35 0.26 4.04
CA SER A 4 -6.14 -0.11 2.63
C SER A 4 -5.23 0.87 1.88
N ILE A 5 -5.32 2.17 2.19
CA ILE A 5 -4.47 3.23 1.62
C ILE A 5 -3.04 3.05 2.12
N PHE A 6 -2.88 2.80 3.42
CA PHE A 6 -1.59 2.60 4.06
C PHE A 6 -0.82 1.42 3.45
N ILE A 7 -1.47 0.26 3.27
CA ILE A 7 -0.82 -0.91 2.65
C ILE A 7 -0.34 -0.60 1.23
N ARG A 8 -1.17 0.07 0.41
CA ARG A 8 -0.80 0.41 -0.96
C ARG A 8 0.39 1.37 -1.03
N LEU A 9 0.41 2.38 -0.17
CA LEU A 9 1.54 3.30 -0.06
C LEU A 9 2.79 2.61 0.47
N TRP A 10 2.64 1.68 1.41
CA TRP A 10 3.75 0.91 1.95
C TRP A 10 4.38 0.02 0.86
N ILE A 11 3.56 -0.69 0.10
CA ILE A 11 3.98 -1.45 -1.09
C ILE A 11 4.66 -0.51 -2.10
N ALA A 12 4.08 0.66 -2.39
CA ALA A 12 4.70 1.64 -3.30
C ALA A 12 6.06 2.13 -2.80
N SER A 13 6.27 2.21 -1.49
CA SER A 13 7.53 2.62 -0.90
C SER A 13 8.59 1.53 -0.88
N VAL A 14 8.18 0.26 -0.76
CA VAL A 14 9.11 -0.90 -0.79
C VAL A 14 9.47 -1.25 -2.24
N PHE A 15 8.49 -1.28 -3.14
CA PHE A 15 8.65 -1.71 -4.53
C PHE A 15 8.89 -0.53 -5.51
N GLY A 16 8.87 0.71 -5.03
CA GLY A 16 9.04 1.94 -5.83
C GLY A 16 7.82 2.31 -6.68
N LYS A 17 6.94 1.36 -6.99
CA LYS A 17 5.69 1.57 -7.72
C LYS A 17 4.60 0.62 -7.25
N VAL A 18 3.35 1.03 -7.35
CA VAL A 18 2.17 0.21 -7.04
C VAL A 18 1.13 0.36 -8.14
N LYS A 19 0.49 -0.74 -8.52
CA LYS A 19 -0.66 -0.70 -9.42
C LYS A 19 -1.92 -0.35 -8.61
N ILE A 20 -2.55 0.78 -8.91
CA ILE A 20 -3.82 1.18 -8.30
C ILE A 20 -4.84 1.27 -9.42
N SER A 21 -5.92 0.50 -9.31
CA SER A 21 -7.02 0.59 -10.25
C SER A 21 -7.70 1.95 -10.12
N GLU A 22 -8.08 2.55 -11.24
CA GLU A 22 -8.83 3.82 -11.28
C GLU A 22 -10.14 3.76 -10.49
N LYS A 23 -10.75 2.57 -10.35
CA LYS A 23 -11.98 2.36 -9.56
C LYS A 23 -11.75 2.36 -8.04
N TYR A 24 -10.52 2.57 -7.58
CA TYR A 24 -10.23 2.54 -6.16
C TYR A 24 -10.79 3.79 -5.47
N LYS A 25 -11.75 3.57 -4.56
CA LYS A 25 -12.52 4.62 -3.84
C LYS A 25 -11.68 5.71 -3.17
N HIS A 26 -10.42 5.43 -2.85
CA HIS A 26 -9.54 6.40 -2.19
C HIS A 26 -8.41 6.90 -3.09
N LEU A 27 -8.44 6.58 -4.38
CA LEU A 27 -7.41 7.02 -5.32
C LEU A 27 -7.37 8.54 -5.41
N ASP A 28 -8.54 9.17 -5.59
CA ASP A 28 -8.67 10.63 -5.66
C ASP A 28 -8.08 11.29 -4.41
N TYR A 29 -8.41 10.77 -3.23
CA TYR A 29 -7.86 11.26 -1.96
C TYR A 29 -6.32 11.16 -1.92
N ILE A 30 -5.74 10.06 -2.40
CA ILE A 30 -4.28 9.86 -2.37
C ILE A 30 -3.58 10.76 -3.38
N VAL A 31 -4.18 10.97 -4.55
CA VAL A 31 -3.67 11.83 -5.62
C VAL A 31 -3.79 13.31 -5.22
N GLU A 32 -4.94 13.73 -4.70
CA GLU A 32 -5.20 15.11 -4.27
C GLU A 32 -4.26 15.53 -3.13
N ASN A 33 -3.95 14.61 -2.21
CA ASN A 33 -2.99 14.87 -1.13
C ASN A 33 -1.52 14.70 -1.57
N ASN A 34 -1.24 14.55 -2.87
CA ASN A 34 0.10 14.39 -3.44
C ASN A 34 0.89 13.22 -2.83
N TYR A 35 0.22 12.16 -2.37
CA TYR A 35 0.90 10.99 -1.78
C TYR A 35 1.48 10.07 -2.86
N VAL A 36 0.86 10.04 -4.04
CA VAL A 36 1.34 9.28 -5.19
C VAL A 36 1.31 10.12 -6.46
N LEU A 37 2.23 9.83 -7.38
CA LEU A 37 2.27 10.38 -8.72
C LEU A 37 2.00 9.28 -9.73
N ARG A 38 1.22 9.59 -10.77
CA ARG A 38 0.92 8.64 -11.84
C ARG A 38 2.13 8.50 -12.75
N ILE A 39 2.46 7.26 -13.13
CA ILE A 39 3.57 6.97 -14.03
C ILE A 39 3.06 7.08 -15.47
N GLU A 40 3.70 7.94 -16.25
CA GLU A 40 3.49 8.04 -17.70
C GLU A 40 4.08 6.80 -18.40
N ASN A 41 3.27 6.20 -19.27
CA ASN A 41 3.62 4.97 -20.01
C ASN A 41 4.05 5.24 -21.46
N GLY A 42 4.10 6.50 -21.87
CA GLY A 42 4.47 6.91 -23.23
C GLY A 42 3.56 8.01 -23.77
N TRP A 43 3.64 8.22 -25.07
CA TRP A 43 2.85 9.21 -25.80
C TRP A 43 1.96 8.51 -26.82
N THR A 44 0.71 8.94 -26.94
CA THR A 44 -0.24 8.50 -27.96
C THR A 44 -0.70 9.70 -28.77
N GLU A 45 -0.86 9.52 -30.07
CA GLU A 45 -1.27 10.60 -30.97
C GLU A 45 -2.79 10.64 -31.07
N VAL A 46 -3.41 11.74 -30.63
CA VAL A 46 -4.85 11.95 -30.71
C VAL A 46 -5.08 13.20 -31.58
N ASN A 47 -5.73 13.03 -32.73
CA ASN A 47 -5.97 14.10 -33.70
C ASN A 47 -4.70 14.89 -34.10
N GLY A 48 -3.56 14.21 -34.27
CA GLY A 48 -2.29 14.81 -34.70
C GLY A 48 -1.54 15.57 -33.60
N PHE A 49 -1.97 15.47 -32.34
CA PHE A 49 -1.26 16.02 -31.19
C PHE A 49 -0.76 14.89 -30.27
N PRO A 50 0.49 14.99 -29.77
CA PRO A 50 1.01 14.03 -28.81
C PRO A 50 0.34 14.24 -27.45
N PHE A 51 -0.39 13.24 -26.98
CA PHE A 51 -0.96 13.16 -25.65
C PHE A 51 -0.18 12.16 -24.80
N ALA A 52 0.10 12.52 -23.54
CA ALA A 52 0.72 11.60 -22.60
C ALA A 52 -0.28 10.48 -22.22
N THR A 53 0.14 9.23 -22.37
CA THR A 53 -0.64 8.07 -21.93
C THR A 53 -0.29 7.76 -20.49
N TYR A 54 -1.27 7.90 -19.60
CA TYR A 54 -1.08 7.57 -18.20
C TYR A 54 -1.35 6.09 -17.92
N SER A 55 -0.52 5.46 -17.10
CA SER A 55 -0.71 4.06 -16.68
C SER A 55 -1.46 3.95 -15.34
N ASP A 56 -1.95 2.75 -15.02
CA ASP A 56 -2.47 2.42 -13.69
C ASP A 56 -1.37 2.29 -12.61
N TRP A 57 -0.13 2.61 -12.95
CA TRP A 57 0.99 2.56 -12.03
C TRP A 57 1.20 3.93 -11.38
N TYR A 58 1.44 3.88 -10.08
CA TYR A 58 1.67 5.05 -9.27
C TYR A 58 2.98 4.88 -8.50
N THR A 59 3.79 5.93 -8.48
CA THR A 59 4.99 6.02 -7.63
C THR A 59 4.68 6.84 -6.38
N ILE A 60 5.33 6.52 -5.26
CA ILE A 60 5.12 7.26 -4.02
C ILE A 60 5.99 8.52 -3.97
N THR A 61 5.42 9.63 -3.52
CA THR A 61 6.17 10.89 -3.33
C THR A 61 6.83 10.93 -1.97
N ASN A 62 7.75 11.88 -1.77
CA ASN A 62 8.28 12.17 -0.44
C ASN A 62 7.19 12.61 0.56
N TYR A 63 6.12 13.26 0.10
CA TYR A 63 4.97 13.61 0.94
C TYR A 63 4.18 12.36 1.36
N GLY A 64 3.94 11.43 0.44
CA GLY A 64 3.32 10.14 0.74
C GLY A 64 4.13 9.33 1.75
N LYS A 65 5.46 9.31 1.60
CA LYS A 65 6.37 8.70 2.57
C LYS A 65 6.24 9.36 3.95
N LYS A 66 6.33 10.69 4.03
CA LYS A 66 6.18 11.41 5.31
C LYS A 66 4.80 11.20 5.94
N ALA A 67 3.73 11.16 5.15
CA ALA A 67 2.38 10.92 5.66
C ALA A 67 2.21 9.51 6.23
N MET A 68 2.88 8.51 5.66
CA MET A 68 2.95 7.17 6.25
C MET A 68 3.66 7.19 7.59
N TRP A 69 4.82 7.86 7.70
CA TRP A 69 5.61 7.93 8.93
C TRP A 69 4.97 8.83 10.02
N GLY A 70 4.29 9.91 9.65
CA GLY A 70 3.63 10.81 10.59
C GLY A 70 2.34 10.26 11.20
N LYS A 71 1.63 9.38 10.48
CA LYS A 71 0.46 8.62 11.01
C LYS A 71 0.82 7.19 11.41
N SER A 72 2.11 6.85 11.40
CA SER A 72 2.59 5.47 11.57
C SER A 72 2.49 4.96 13.01
N GLU A 73 2.66 5.81 14.04
CA GLU A 73 2.76 5.33 15.43
C GLU A 73 1.56 4.46 15.87
N LEU A 74 0.34 4.87 15.54
CA LEU A 74 -0.88 4.12 15.87
C LEU A 74 -1.13 2.90 14.98
N LEU A 75 -0.67 2.94 13.72
CA LEU A 75 -0.87 1.85 12.77
C LEU A 75 0.19 0.76 12.91
N HIS A 76 1.45 1.13 13.18
CA HIS A 76 2.55 0.19 13.37
C HIS A 76 2.36 -0.60 14.65
N THR A 77 2.00 0.06 15.75
CA THR A 77 1.67 -0.62 17.01
C THR A 77 0.53 -1.61 16.83
N LYS A 78 -0.51 -1.26 16.07
CA LYS A 78 -1.63 -2.16 15.78
C LYS A 78 -1.23 -3.35 14.90
N ILE A 79 -0.37 -3.15 13.91
CA ILE A 79 0.16 -4.24 13.05
C ILE A 79 1.06 -5.18 13.87
N ILE A 80 1.99 -4.63 14.67
CA ILE A 80 2.88 -5.41 15.54
C ILE A 80 2.07 -6.22 16.55
N SER A 81 1.06 -5.60 17.17
CA SER A 81 0.14 -6.29 18.07
C SER A 81 -0.59 -7.44 17.39
N TRP A 82 -1.08 -7.23 16.16
CA TRP A 82 -1.77 -8.29 15.42
C TRP A 82 -0.83 -9.43 15.00
N CYS A 83 0.40 -9.11 14.59
CA CYS A 83 1.45 -10.10 14.34
C CYS A 83 1.77 -10.93 15.61
N ALA A 84 1.85 -10.29 16.78
CA ALA A 84 2.10 -10.97 18.05
C ALA A 84 0.97 -11.95 18.42
N VAL A 85 -0.29 -11.53 18.24
CA VAL A 85 -1.45 -12.41 18.44
C VAL A 85 -1.41 -13.60 17.49
N PHE A 86 -1.07 -13.39 16.22
CA PHE A 86 -0.97 -14.45 15.24
C PHE A 86 0.12 -15.48 15.59
N ILE A 87 1.31 -15.03 16.00
CA ILE A 87 2.40 -15.89 16.46
C ILE A 87 1.99 -16.68 17.70
N SER A 88 1.29 -16.04 18.65
CA SER A 88 0.80 -16.70 19.86
C SER A 88 -0.21 -17.82 19.54
N LEU A 89 -1.12 -17.59 18.59
CA LEU A 89 -2.07 -18.61 18.13
C LEU A 89 -1.38 -19.77 17.43
N LEU A 90 -0.38 -19.50 16.58
CA LEU A 90 0.41 -20.55 15.94
C LEU A 90 1.17 -21.41 16.95
N ALA A 91 1.79 -20.78 17.95
CA ALA A 91 2.49 -21.48 19.01
C ALA A 91 1.54 -22.38 19.82
N LEU A 92 0.34 -21.89 20.14
CA LEU A 92 -0.69 -22.64 20.84
C LEU A 92 -1.19 -23.83 20.02
N GLY A 93 -1.46 -23.62 18.73
CA GLY A 93 -1.85 -24.70 17.81
C GLY A 93 -0.77 -25.78 17.70
N PHE A 94 0.50 -25.37 17.60
CA PHE A 94 1.62 -26.31 17.56
C PHE A 94 1.73 -27.11 18.86
N SER A 95 1.60 -26.46 20.02
CA SER A 95 1.66 -27.11 21.34
C SER A 95 0.55 -28.14 21.54
N ILE A 96 -0.67 -27.85 21.09
CA ILE A 96 -1.80 -28.79 21.19
C ILE A 96 -1.56 -30.00 20.27
N TYR A 97 -1.07 -29.76 19.05
CA TYR A 97 -0.73 -30.83 18.12
C TYR A 97 0.36 -31.76 18.68
N THR A 98 1.45 -31.23 19.24
CA THR A 98 2.49 -32.07 19.87
C THR A 98 1.99 -32.84 21.08
N HIS A 99 1.03 -32.31 21.84
CA HIS A 99 0.45 -33.01 23.00
C HIS A 99 -0.53 -34.12 22.58
N LEU A 100 -1.23 -33.99 21.46
CA LEU A 100 -2.17 -35.00 20.95
C LEU A 100 -1.50 -36.14 20.17
N THR A 101 -0.29 -35.90 19.65
CA THR A 101 0.46 -36.89 18.84
C THR A 101 1.44 -37.72 19.69
N LYS A 102 1.54 -37.44 20.99
CA LYS A 102 2.30 -38.20 21.99
C LYS A 102 1.38 -39.14 22.75
#